data_AF-A0A5B0RC66-F1
#
_entry.id   AF-A0A5B0RC66-F1
#
_cell.length_a   1.000
_cell.length_b   1.000
_cell.length_c   1.000
_cell.angle_alpha   90.00
_cell.angle_beta   90.00
_cell.angle_gamma   90.00
#
_symmetry.space_group_name_H-M   'P 1'
#
loop_
_entity.id
_entity.type
_entity.pdbx_description
1 polymer ?
#
loop_
_entity_poly.entity_id
_entity_poly.type
_entity_poly.pdbx_seq_one_letter_code
_entity_poly.pdbx_strand_id
1 'polypeptide(L)'
;MFEMRSSMLSARVALASVIIAATLCVQLSEARHSLVPRGVSATCQEGLNPSGNGMLCLTAPGQSYSCSRCNSGDDNGIFSRMHWVHCSANNNPGGVGHGDVTIVETSYFNVNHDTKLIGVQGREEGGSSQTYYTCPMSSNLQRPTCTDCSKL
;
A
#
# COMPACT_ATOMS: atom_id res chain seq x y z
N MET A 1 -53.46 -18.46 40.81
CA MET A 1 -52.31 -17.58 41.08
C MET A 1 -50.98 -18.18 40.55
N PHE A 2 -50.97 -18.81 39.36
CA PHE A 2 -49.78 -19.50 38.81
C PHE A 2 -49.29 -18.97 37.44
N GLU A 3 -50.05 -18.13 36.74
CA GLU A 3 -49.67 -17.67 35.39
C GLU A 3 -48.66 -16.51 35.37
N MET A 4 -48.53 -15.74 36.45
CA MET A 4 -47.70 -14.52 36.44
C MET A 4 -46.19 -14.82 36.52
N ARG A 5 -45.80 -15.98 37.07
CA ARG A 5 -44.39 -16.37 37.22
C ARG A 5 -43.75 -16.89 35.92
N SER A 6 -44.54 -17.48 35.02
CA SER A 6 -44.03 -18.02 33.76
C SER A 6 -43.67 -16.91 32.75
N SER A 7 -44.48 -15.83 32.71
CA SER A 7 -44.27 -14.68 31.81
C SER A 7 -42.98 -13.91 32.10
N MET A 8 -42.60 -13.74 33.36
CA MET A 8 -41.34 -13.07 33.70
C MET A 8 -40.09 -13.91 33.37
N LEU A 9 -40.21 -15.24 33.38
CA LEU A 9 -39.09 -16.12 33.04
C LEU A 9 -38.84 -16.13 31.53
N SER A 10 -39.89 -16.17 30.71
CA SER A 10 -39.78 -16.12 29.24
C SER A 10 -39.24 -14.79 28.75
N ALA A 11 -39.65 -13.67 29.35
CA ALA A 11 -39.15 -12.34 29.03
C ALA A 11 -37.65 -12.19 29.32
N ARG A 12 -37.17 -12.77 30.44
CA ARG A 12 -35.75 -12.73 30.81
C ARG A 12 -34.88 -13.59 29.89
N VAL A 13 -35.38 -14.77 29.47
CA VAL A 13 -34.70 -15.64 28.51
C VAL A 13 -34.63 -14.99 27.13
N ALA A 14 -35.73 -14.35 26.69
CA ALA A 14 -35.76 -13.58 25.44
C ALA A 14 -34.73 -12.43 25.48
N LEU A 15 -34.72 -11.63 26.54
CA LEU A 15 -33.74 -10.54 26.71
C LEU A 15 -32.29 -11.04 26.72
N ALA A 16 -31.98 -12.13 27.44
CA ALA A 16 -30.65 -12.71 27.48
C ALA A 16 -30.20 -13.21 26.09
N SER A 17 -31.11 -13.84 25.34
CA SER A 17 -30.80 -14.34 23.99
C SER A 17 -30.52 -13.21 22.98
N VAL A 18 -31.24 -12.08 23.06
CA VAL A 18 -30.97 -10.91 22.21
C VAL A 18 -29.62 -10.27 22.54
N ILE A 19 -29.25 -10.20 23.82
CA ILE A 19 -27.95 -9.64 24.23
C ILE A 19 -26.79 -10.52 23.75
N ILE A 20 -26.93 -11.85 23.84
CA ILE A 20 -25.91 -12.79 23.36
C ILE A 20 -25.80 -12.72 21.83
N ALA A 21 -26.91 -12.64 21.11
CA ALA A 21 -26.91 -12.49 19.65
C ALA A 21 -26.28 -11.16 19.21
N ALA A 22 -26.58 -10.06 19.91
CA ALA A 22 -26.01 -8.74 19.62
C ALA A 22 -24.50 -8.70 19.87
N THR A 23 -24.02 -9.30 20.96
CA THR A 23 -22.59 -9.37 21.27
C THR A 23 -21.83 -10.27 20.27
N LEU A 24 -22.43 -11.38 19.82
CA LEU A 24 -21.87 -12.21 18.74
C LEU A 24 -21.75 -11.45 17.40
N CYS A 25 -22.74 -10.63 17.03
CA CYS A 25 -22.69 -9.82 15.80
C CYS A 25 -21.59 -8.75 15.83
N VAL A 26 -21.34 -8.13 16.98
CA VAL A 26 -20.25 -7.15 17.14
C VAL A 26 -18.89 -7.83 17.02
N GLN A 27 -18.71 -8.97 17.70
CA GLN A 27 -17.46 -9.75 17.63
C GLN A 27 -17.20 -10.28 16.21
N LEU A 28 -18.23 -10.69 15.46
CA LEU A 28 -18.07 -11.10 14.07
C LEU A 28 -17.68 -9.94 13.15
N SER A 29 -18.14 -8.73 13.43
CA SER A 29 -17.84 -7.53 12.65
C SER A 29 -16.39 -7.07 12.86
N GLU A 30 -15.88 -7.14 14.11
CA GLU A 30 -14.46 -6.90 14.39
C GLU A 30 -13.56 -8.01 13.85
N ALA A 31 -13.98 -9.28 13.92
CA ALA A 31 -13.21 -10.40 13.38
C ALA A 31 -13.02 -10.32 11.85
N ARG A 32 -14.00 -9.80 11.10
CA ARG A 32 -13.89 -9.64 9.64
C ARG A 32 -12.85 -8.62 9.20
N HIS A 33 -12.49 -7.66 10.06
CA HIS A 33 -11.39 -6.72 9.78
C HIS A 33 -10.00 -7.30 10.11
N SER A 34 -9.96 -8.45 10.79
CA SER A 34 -8.73 -9.10 11.27
C SER A 34 -8.30 -10.32 10.44
N LEU A 35 -9.19 -10.85 9.58
CA LEU A 35 -8.99 -12.12 8.86
C LEU A 35 -8.38 -11.99 7.46
N VAL A 36 -7.92 -10.81 7.05
CA VAL A 36 -7.04 -10.74 5.88
C VAL A 36 -5.67 -11.28 6.31
N PRO A 37 -5.10 -12.30 5.66
CA PRO A 37 -3.81 -12.86 6.05
C PRO A 37 -2.73 -11.77 6.00
N ARG A 38 -2.46 -11.13 7.14
CA ARG A 38 -1.36 -10.19 7.31
C ARG A 38 -0.11 -11.02 7.52
N GLY A 39 0.77 -11.02 6.53
CA GLY A 39 2.06 -11.70 6.68
C GLY A 39 2.77 -12.09 5.39
N VAL A 40 2.20 -11.78 4.22
CA VAL A 40 2.92 -12.04 2.97
C VAL A 40 3.89 -10.89 2.72
N SER A 41 5.12 -11.23 2.33
CA SER A 41 6.05 -10.27 1.74
C SER A 41 5.90 -10.27 0.23
N ALA A 42 5.91 -9.09 -0.38
CA ALA A 42 5.74 -8.92 -1.81
C ALA A 42 6.79 -7.96 -2.37
N THR A 43 7.47 -8.36 -3.46
CA THR A 43 8.36 -7.46 -4.20
C THR A 43 7.57 -6.74 -5.28
N CYS A 44 7.55 -5.41 -5.24
CA CYS A 44 6.71 -4.59 -6.11
C CYS A 44 7.45 -4.31 -7.42
N GLN A 45 7.39 -5.26 -8.37
CA GLN A 45 8.12 -5.17 -9.64
C GLN A 45 7.58 -4.09 -10.57
N GLU A 46 6.26 -3.88 -10.55
CA GLU A 46 5.54 -3.04 -11.51
C GLU A 46 5.29 -1.62 -11.00
N GLY A 47 5.32 -1.42 -9.68
CA GLY A 47 5.08 -0.11 -9.09
C GLY A 47 4.75 -0.17 -7.61
N LEU A 48 4.92 0.96 -6.95
CA LEU A 48 4.55 1.14 -5.54
C LEU A 48 3.95 2.53 -5.38
N ASN A 49 2.66 2.58 -5.04
CA ASN A 49 1.87 3.81 -5.01
C ASN A 49 1.24 4.03 -3.64
N PRO A 50 1.07 5.28 -3.16
CA PRO A 50 0.29 5.54 -1.96
C PRO A 50 -1.18 5.15 -2.17
N SER A 51 -1.81 4.53 -1.16
CA SER A 51 -3.21 4.11 -1.22
C SER A 51 -3.87 4.21 0.15
N GLY A 52 -4.70 5.24 0.35
CA GLY A 52 -5.47 5.45 1.57
C GLY A 52 -4.62 5.36 2.84
N ASN A 53 -4.68 4.21 3.52
CA ASN A 53 -3.98 3.92 4.77
C ASN A 53 -2.67 3.12 4.62
N GLY A 54 -2.15 2.95 3.41
CA GLY A 54 -0.92 2.19 3.17
C GLY A 54 -0.35 2.41 1.77
N MET A 55 0.32 1.38 1.26
CA MET A 55 0.95 1.36 -0.06
C MET A 55 0.33 0.26 -0.93
N LEU A 56 0.02 0.60 -2.17
CA LEU A 56 -0.39 -0.33 -3.22
C LEU A 56 0.86 -0.84 -3.94
N CYS A 57 1.23 -2.08 -3.65
CA CYS A 57 2.33 -2.81 -4.28
C CYS A 57 1.82 -3.54 -5.53
N LEU A 58 2.37 -3.19 -6.69
CA LEU A 58 2.09 -3.84 -7.97
C LEU A 58 3.22 -4.83 -8.25
N THR A 59 2.90 -6.12 -8.26
CA THR A 59 3.90 -7.21 -8.34
C THR A 59 4.07 -7.78 -9.73
N ALA A 60 2.99 -7.80 -10.51
CA ALA A 60 2.92 -8.26 -11.89
C ALA A 60 1.67 -7.63 -12.53
N PRO A 61 1.53 -7.67 -13.87
CA PRO A 61 0.32 -7.22 -14.54
C PRO A 61 -0.95 -7.84 -13.93
N GLY A 62 -1.83 -6.98 -13.40
CA GLY A 62 -3.07 -7.40 -12.74
C GLY A 62 -2.92 -8.03 -11.34
N GLN A 63 -1.73 -8.00 -10.72
CA GLN A 63 -1.50 -8.50 -9.36
C GLN A 63 -1.11 -7.35 -8.42
N SER A 64 -2.01 -6.98 -7.52
CA SER A 64 -1.81 -5.90 -6.55
C SER A 64 -2.02 -6.36 -5.10
N TYR A 65 -1.28 -5.71 -4.21
CA TYR A 65 -1.33 -5.95 -2.77
C TYR A 65 -1.40 -4.62 -2.03
N SER A 66 -2.20 -4.57 -0.98
CA SER A 66 -2.17 -3.50 0.01
C SER A 66 -1.16 -3.86 1.10
N CYS A 67 -0.15 -3.03 1.30
CA CYS A 67 0.95 -3.25 2.23
C CYS A 67 1.11 -2.07 3.19
N SER A 68 1.71 -2.31 4.36
CA SER A 68 1.92 -1.26 5.37
C SER A 68 3.37 -0.79 5.50
N ARG A 69 4.34 -1.64 5.14
CA ARG A 69 5.77 -1.36 5.28
C ARG A 69 6.50 -1.79 4.03
N CYS A 70 7.32 -0.90 3.47
CA CYS A 70 8.09 -1.15 2.26
C CYS A 70 9.52 -0.61 2.42
N ASN A 71 10.50 -1.44 2.07
CA ASN A 71 11.90 -1.05 2.02
C ASN A 71 12.28 -0.56 0.61
N SER A 72 13.50 -0.07 0.42
CA SER A 72 14.02 0.34 -0.90
C SER A 72 14.39 -0.85 -1.80
N GLY A 73 14.28 -2.08 -1.33
CA GLY A 73 14.78 -3.28 -2.02
C GLY A 73 16.17 -3.72 -1.57
N ASP A 74 16.75 -2.99 -0.62
CA ASP A 74 17.91 -3.40 0.16
C ASP A 74 17.48 -3.71 1.60
N ASP A 75 18.32 -4.42 2.36
CA ASP A 75 17.94 -5.00 3.65
C ASP A 75 17.69 -3.95 4.76
N ASN A 76 18.06 -2.67 4.56
CA ASN A 76 18.08 -1.67 5.63
C ASN A 76 17.49 -0.29 5.27
N GLY A 77 17.14 -0.05 4.01
CA GLY A 77 16.66 1.23 3.51
C GLY A 77 15.14 1.31 3.47
N ILE A 78 14.59 2.47 3.80
CA ILE A 78 13.16 2.74 3.65
C ILE A 78 12.84 3.11 2.20
N PHE A 79 11.66 2.75 1.70
CA PHE A 79 11.26 3.03 0.32
C PHE A 79 11.43 4.51 -0.08
N SER A 80 11.14 5.45 0.83
CA SER A 80 11.26 6.88 0.52
C SER A 80 12.68 7.36 0.26
N ARG A 81 13.70 6.55 0.58
CA ARG A 81 15.13 6.80 0.29
C ARG A 81 15.65 5.93 -0.83
N MET A 82 14.77 5.26 -1.58
CA MET A 82 15.18 4.54 -2.78
C MET A 82 15.73 5.52 -3.80
N HIS A 83 16.93 5.23 -4.32
CA HIS A 83 17.58 6.07 -5.31
C HIS A 83 17.24 5.63 -6.73
N TRP A 84 17.17 6.61 -7.63
CA TRP A 84 17.00 6.38 -9.06
C TRP A 84 18.03 7.20 -9.83
N VAL A 85 18.72 6.56 -10.78
CA VAL A 85 19.83 7.17 -11.51
C VAL A 85 19.51 7.32 -13.00
N HIS A 86 20.23 8.23 -13.64
CA HIS A 86 20.07 8.56 -15.07
C HIS A 86 18.65 8.98 -15.42
N CYS A 87 17.99 9.67 -14.49
CA CYS A 87 16.63 10.14 -14.69
C CYS A 87 16.62 11.46 -15.46
N SER A 88 15.49 11.76 -16.09
CA SER A 88 15.21 13.06 -16.68
C SER A 88 13.92 13.61 -16.10
N ALA A 89 13.93 14.89 -15.71
CA ALA A 89 12.70 15.59 -15.40
C ALA A 89 11.85 15.58 -16.68
N ASN A 90 10.61 15.08 -16.58
CA ASN A 90 9.65 15.29 -17.67
C ASN A 90 9.26 16.76 -17.63
N ASN A 91 10.07 17.62 -18.25
CA ASN A 91 9.68 18.98 -18.46
C ASN A 91 8.47 18.97 -19.40
N ASN A 92 7.44 19.71 -19.02
CA ASN A 92 6.46 20.22 -19.98
C ASN A 92 7.20 20.69 -21.26
N PRO A 93 6.63 20.47 -22.46
CA PRO A 93 7.25 20.91 -23.70
C PRO A 93 7.49 22.43 -23.63
N GLY A 94 8.76 22.82 -23.47
CA GLY A 94 9.19 24.22 -23.34
C GLY A 94 10.13 24.53 -22.16
N GLY A 95 10.30 23.62 -21.19
CA GLY A 95 11.30 23.78 -20.11
C GLY A 95 12.65 23.17 -20.49
N VAL A 96 13.76 23.84 -20.17
CA VAL A 96 15.12 23.30 -20.34
C VAL A 96 15.31 22.09 -19.42
N GLY A 97 15.19 20.88 -19.97
CA GLY A 97 15.28 19.62 -19.20
C GLY A 97 16.69 19.40 -18.74
N HIS A 98 16.93 19.47 -17.43
CA HIS A 98 18.11 18.87 -16.83
C HIS A 98 17.95 17.35 -16.97
N GLY A 99 18.70 16.75 -17.90
CA GLY A 99 18.83 15.31 -18.06
C GLY A 99 19.95 14.78 -17.16
N ASP A 100 19.90 13.48 -16.87
CA ASP A 100 20.90 12.75 -16.08
C ASP A 100 20.98 13.18 -14.61
N VAL A 101 19.85 13.12 -13.92
CA VAL A 101 19.74 13.44 -12.49
C VAL A 101 19.61 12.17 -11.64
N THR A 102 20.00 12.29 -10.37
CA THR A 102 19.79 11.26 -9.35
C THR A 102 18.68 11.67 -8.40
N ILE A 103 17.65 10.85 -8.32
CA ILE A 103 16.54 10.99 -7.38
C ILE A 103 16.95 10.34 -6.07
N VAL A 104 16.89 11.09 -4.97
CA VAL A 104 17.30 10.64 -3.63
C VAL A 104 16.12 10.49 -2.67
N GLU A 105 14.97 11.06 -3.04
CA GLU A 105 13.71 10.85 -2.31
C GLU A 105 12.61 10.41 -3.25
N THR A 106 11.89 9.37 -2.86
CA THR A 106 10.86 8.73 -3.70
C THR A 106 9.52 8.69 -2.99
N SER A 107 8.47 9.10 -3.69
CA SER A 107 7.08 9.03 -3.21
C SER A 107 6.31 7.87 -3.81
N TYR A 108 6.46 7.66 -5.12
CA TYR A 108 5.91 6.50 -5.81
C TYR A 108 6.67 6.24 -7.10
N PHE A 109 6.51 5.04 -7.66
CA PHE A 109 6.96 4.75 -9.01
C PHE A 109 6.01 3.78 -9.73
N ASN A 110 6.06 3.80 -11.07
CA ASN A 110 5.37 2.86 -11.94
C ASN A 110 6.27 2.49 -13.12
N VAL A 111 6.29 1.21 -13.49
CA VAL A 111 7.05 0.69 -14.62
C VAL A 111 6.17 0.74 -15.87
N ASN A 112 6.75 1.21 -16.97
CA ASN A 112 6.16 1.12 -18.30
C ASN A 112 7.03 0.20 -19.17
N HIS A 113 6.52 -1.01 -19.43
CA HIS A 113 7.23 -2.03 -20.21
C HIS A 113 7.28 -1.72 -21.71
N ASP A 114 6.41 -0.86 -22.22
CA ASP A 114 6.39 -0.47 -23.63
C ASP A 114 7.52 0.52 -23.93
N THR A 115 7.72 1.50 -23.05
CA THR A 115 8.78 2.51 -23.20
C THR A 115 10.11 2.12 -22.56
N LYS A 116 10.12 1.04 -21.76
CA LYS A 116 11.27 0.61 -20.93
C LYS A 116 11.72 1.69 -19.93
N LEU A 117 10.78 2.51 -19.48
CA LEU A 117 11.01 3.58 -18.51
C LEU A 117 10.24 3.32 -17.22
N ILE A 118 10.76 3.91 -16.15
CA ILE A 118 10.14 3.97 -14.83
C ILE A 118 9.72 5.42 -14.59
N GLY A 119 8.43 5.63 -14.36
CA GLY A 119 7.91 6.89 -13.89
C GLY A 119 8.10 7.01 -12.39
N VAL A 120 8.78 8.05 -11.93
CA VAL A 120 9.11 8.26 -10.51
C VAL A 120 8.63 9.63 -10.09
N GLN A 121 7.79 9.69 -9.05
CA GLN A 121 7.57 10.94 -8.33
C GLN A 121 8.58 11.01 -7.20
N GLY A 122 9.43 12.02 -7.23
CA GLY A 122 10.52 12.14 -6.27
C GLY A 122 11.20 13.48 -6.31
N ARG A 123 12.32 13.57 -5.59
CA ARG A 123 13.17 14.77 -5.51
C ARG A 123 14.60 14.40 -5.82
N GLU A 124 15.22 15.19 -6.68
CA GLU A 124 16.64 15.08 -7.00
C GLU A 124 17.52 15.59 -5.86
N GLU A 125 18.79 15.18 -5.87
CA GLU A 125 19.78 15.68 -4.92
C GLU A 125 19.93 17.22 -5.03
N GLY A 126 19.81 17.91 -3.90
CA GLY A 126 19.83 19.38 -3.87
C GLY A 126 18.53 20.06 -4.35
N GLY A 127 17.55 19.29 -4.84
CA GLY A 127 16.26 19.80 -5.27
C GLY A 127 15.39 20.32 -4.12
N SER A 128 14.58 21.35 -4.39
CA SER A 128 13.71 21.98 -3.39
C SER A 128 12.28 21.43 -3.37
N SER A 129 11.84 20.74 -4.43
CA SER A 129 10.48 20.22 -4.57
C SER A 129 10.46 18.83 -5.20
N GLN A 130 9.37 18.09 -4.95
CA GLN A 130 9.13 16.85 -5.67
C GLN A 130 8.51 17.13 -7.03
N THR A 131 8.95 16.40 -8.05
CA THR A 131 8.37 16.42 -9.40
C THR A 131 8.39 15.01 -10.00
N TYR A 132 7.86 14.88 -11.21
CA TYR A 132 7.82 13.63 -11.94
C TYR A 132 9.03 13.49 -12.87
N TYR A 133 9.69 12.35 -12.78
CA TYR A 133 10.85 11.97 -13.55
C TYR A 133 10.59 10.69 -14.32
N THR A 134 11.31 10.52 -15.41
CA THR A 134 11.44 9.25 -16.12
C THR A 134 12.86 8.73 -15.97
N CYS A 135 12.99 7.47 -15.59
CA CYS A 135 14.28 6.82 -15.37
C CYS A 135 14.35 5.54 -16.23
N PRO A 136 15.51 5.21 -16.83
CA PRO A 136 15.64 3.99 -17.63
C PRO A 136 15.61 2.75 -16.73
N MET A 137 14.83 1.73 -17.14
CA MET A 137 14.75 0.46 -16.39
C MET A 137 16.11 -0.23 -16.29
N SER A 138 16.92 -0.16 -17.34
CA SER A 138 18.23 -0.84 -17.42
C SER A 138 19.22 -0.39 -16.34
N SER A 139 19.11 0.85 -15.88
CA SER A 139 19.97 1.40 -14.81
C SER A 139 19.37 1.25 -13.42
N ASN A 140 18.08 0.91 -13.33
CA ASN A 140 17.30 0.93 -12.09
C ASN A 140 16.59 -0.41 -11.92
N LEU A 141 17.36 -1.46 -11.61
CA LEU A 141 16.85 -2.84 -11.48
C LEU A 141 16.34 -3.17 -10.08
N GLN A 142 16.76 -2.40 -9.06
CA GLN A 142 16.32 -2.60 -7.69
C GLN A 142 14.80 -2.37 -7.58
N ARG A 143 14.13 -3.16 -6.73
CA ARG A 143 12.68 -3.07 -6.50
C ARG A 143 12.39 -3.18 -5.01
N PRO A 144 11.43 -2.38 -4.49
CA PRO A 144 11.09 -2.44 -3.09
C PRO A 144 10.42 -3.75 -2.73
N THR A 145 10.71 -4.22 -1.53
CA THR A 145 10.00 -5.34 -0.91
C THR A 145 9.15 -4.81 0.22
N CYS A 146 7.87 -5.17 0.20
CA CYS A 146 6.91 -4.81 1.21
C CYS A 146 6.57 -6.01 2.10
N THR A 147 6.22 -5.73 3.35
CA THR A 147 5.74 -6.71 4.34
C THR A 147 4.34 -6.33 4.82
N ASP A 148 3.71 -7.26 5.53
CA ASP A 148 2.34 -7.12 6.02
C ASP A 148 1.35 -6.86 4.88
N CYS A 149 1.59 -7.50 3.74
CA CYS A 149 0.80 -7.32 2.53
C CYS A 149 -0.45 -8.21 2.54
N SER A 150 -1.50 -7.69 1.91
CA SER A 150 -2.79 -8.31 1.70
C SER A 150 -3.17 -8.21 0.23
N LYS A 151 -3.47 -9.34 -0.42
CA LYS A 151 -3.88 -9.35 -1.83
C LYS A 151 -5.20 -8.60 -2.00
N LEU A 152 -5.30 -7.79 -3.07
CA LEU A 152 -6.51 -7.06 -3.46
C LEU A 152 -7.29 -7.77 -4.56
#